data_AF-A0A830D1L1-F1
#
_entry.id   AF-A0A830D1L1-F1
#
_cell.length_a   1.000
_cell.length_b   1.000
_cell.length_c   1.000
_cell.angle_alpha   90.00
_cell.angle_beta   90.00
_cell.angle_gamma   90.00
#
_symmetry.space_group_name_H-M   'P 1'
#
loop_
_entity.id
_entity.type
_entity.pdbx_description
1 polymer ?
#
loop_
_entity_poly.entity_id
_entity_poly.type
_entity_poly.pdbx_seq_one_letter_code
_entity_poly.pdbx_strand_id
1 'polypeptide(L)'
;METVIPLPFSDFPEDVQLCVLSFLLPSDLAAFASTCKRFVSLCRRDQRLWFSMCHRRWGSQTLINKWGSGRISYRRLYRILDEYENLIGFWRRCGDSAAPASSPPPLVFFEWGPSYIAGSRVSPSKNKGYEVIKKPFLWMSVASNGEAMNYLDADGKFVLNEEDLIGELEFVENELIRVNVGFIGESHVVVEENLGFPNFKRGEELENVYGSPPDKLVTEIYQYFANRTSPTSNGVSRRQRRREKERQGKMRKWETEHFVKIVNCSPKPARPLQGLWKGICDDMSLDFYLVSYDDVGGIACRKVGDSNRPLTCHAPIFWTSNLTFIESPFSPEEDRIYNCRLHLSPHAEEDQSDDHAVSRMLCINSSYDLVIPDLVGTTANPLHVEGRIWEYGNGTFGFGFLRDDYIIDMKHIAKNGQLLDTIETSDV
;
A
#
# COMPACT_ATOMS: atom_id res chain seq x y z
N MET A 1 42.98 -41.60 20.84
CA MET A 1 42.35 -40.47 20.13
C MET A 1 41.24 -41.06 19.30
N GLU A 2 39.98 -40.93 19.73
CA GLU A 2 38.85 -41.32 18.88
C GLU A 2 38.83 -40.38 17.67
N THR A 3 39.04 -40.96 16.49
CA THR A 3 38.83 -40.27 15.23
C THR A 3 37.34 -40.03 15.08
N VAL A 4 36.88 -38.81 15.35
CA VAL A 4 35.51 -38.40 15.04
C VAL A 4 35.37 -38.43 13.51
N ILE A 5 34.73 -39.48 13.00
CA ILE A 5 34.38 -39.57 11.58
C ILE A 5 33.24 -38.58 11.35
N PRO A 6 33.39 -37.57 10.48
CA PRO A 6 32.32 -36.62 10.21
C PRO A 6 31.17 -37.36 9.52
N LEU A 7 29.99 -37.32 10.14
CA LEU A 7 28.76 -37.82 9.54
C LEU A 7 28.38 -36.95 8.33
N PRO A 8 28.19 -37.53 7.14
CA PRO A 8 27.76 -36.78 5.96
C PRO A 8 26.30 -36.33 6.11
N PHE A 9 25.95 -35.23 5.44
CA PHE A 9 24.61 -34.62 5.58
C PHE A 9 23.46 -35.58 5.21
N SER A 10 23.72 -36.54 4.30
CA SER A 10 22.76 -37.56 3.89
C SER A 10 22.30 -38.49 4.99
N ASP A 11 23.09 -38.60 6.06
CA ASP A 11 22.92 -39.56 7.15
C ASP A 11 22.11 -38.96 8.31
N PHE A 12 21.88 -37.64 8.30
CA PHE A 12 20.89 -37.04 9.18
C PHE A 12 19.48 -37.56 8.85
N PRO A 13 18.59 -37.69 9.83
CA PRO A 13 17.17 -37.89 9.59
C PRO A 13 16.58 -36.84 8.64
N GLU A 14 15.60 -37.23 7.82
CA GLU A 14 15.05 -36.37 6.76
C GLU A 14 14.41 -35.08 7.32
N ASP A 15 13.72 -35.16 8.44
CA ASP A 15 13.17 -34.02 9.18
C ASP A 15 14.25 -33.03 9.63
N VAL A 16 15.40 -33.53 10.10
CA VAL A 16 16.57 -32.69 10.44
C VAL A 16 17.14 -32.04 9.19
N GLN A 17 17.28 -32.78 8.09
CA GLN A 17 17.74 -32.22 6.81
C GLN A 17 16.80 -31.10 6.34
N LEU A 18 15.49 -31.34 6.34
CA LEU A 18 14.46 -30.37 5.95
C LEU A 18 14.50 -29.13 6.85
N CYS A 19 14.67 -29.30 8.16
CA CYS A 19 14.81 -28.21 9.11
C CYS A 19 16.01 -27.33 8.78
N VAL A 20 17.19 -27.92 8.55
CA VAL A 20 18.41 -27.19 8.17
C VAL A 20 18.21 -26.47 6.83
N LEU A 21 17.68 -27.16 5.82
CA LEU A 21 17.46 -26.59 4.50
C LEU A 21 16.43 -25.46 4.50
N SER A 22 15.47 -25.46 5.43
CA SER A 22 14.46 -24.41 5.54
C SER A 22 15.01 -23.04 5.95
N PHE A 23 16.26 -22.94 6.38
CA PHE A 23 16.95 -21.68 6.66
C PHE A 23 17.62 -21.05 5.42
N LEU A 24 17.70 -21.79 4.32
CA LEU A 24 18.41 -21.33 3.12
C LEU A 24 17.54 -20.42 2.25
N LEU A 25 18.19 -19.52 1.51
CA LEU A 25 17.53 -18.80 0.43
C LEU A 25 17.19 -19.75 -0.73
N PRO A 26 16.17 -19.45 -1.55
CA PRO A 26 15.84 -20.27 -2.72
C PRO A 26 17.00 -20.50 -3.69
N SER A 27 17.92 -19.52 -3.82
CA SER A 27 19.14 -19.64 -4.63
C SER A 27 20.09 -20.69 -4.07
N ASP A 28 20.33 -20.67 -2.76
CA ASP A 28 21.22 -21.59 -2.07
C ASP A 28 20.61 -22.99 -2.04
N LEU A 29 19.30 -23.08 -1.91
CA LEU A 29 18.56 -24.33 -2.03
C LEU A 29 18.70 -24.94 -3.43
N ALA A 30 18.68 -24.11 -4.48
CA ALA A 30 18.90 -24.56 -5.85
C ALA A 30 20.34 -25.05 -6.07
N ALA A 31 21.33 -24.34 -5.51
CA ALA A 31 22.72 -24.77 -5.54
C ALA A 31 22.92 -26.09 -4.78
N PHE A 32 22.36 -26.22 -3.58
CA PHE A 32 22.38 -27.46 -2.79
C PHE A 32 21.71 -28.62 -3.54
N ALA A 33 20.53 -28.39 -4.12
CA ALA A 33 19.82 -29.39 -4.91
C ALA A 33 20.66 -29.93 -6.06
N SER A 34 21.53 -29.10 -6.67
CA SER A 34 22.38 -29.52 -7.80
C SER A 34 23.46 -30.55 -7.43
N THR A 35 23.75 -30.74 -6.13
CA THR A 35 24.82 -31.64 -5.68
C THR A 35 24.46 -33.12 -5.82
N CYS A 36 23.17 -33.49 -5.77
CA CYS A 36 22.74 -34.89 -5.85
C CYS A 36 21.27 -35.03 -6.27
N LYS A 37 20.94 -36.09 -7.04
CA LYS A 37 19.55 -36.39 -7.46
C LYS A 37 18.58 -36.53 -6.29
N ARG A 38 19.03 -37.07 -5.15
CA ARG A 38 18.23 -37.18 -3.91
C ARG A 38 17.81 -35.79 -3.43
N PHE A 39 18.75 -34.85 -3.36
CA PHE A 39 18.48 -33.48 -2.92
C PHE A 39 17.68 -32.68 -3.94
N VAL A 40 17.82 -32.94 -5.25
CA VAL A 40 16.89 -32.39 -6.26
C VAL A 40 15.44 -32.76 -5.93
N SER A 41 15.18 -34.05 -5.63
CA SER A 41 13.83 -34.50 -5.31
C SER A 41 13.31 -33.86 -4.02
N LEU A 42 14.15 -33.85 -2.97
CA LEU A 42 13.84 -33.25 -1.68
C LEU A 42 13.47 -31.76 -1.82
N CYS A 43 14.33 -30.98 -2.48
CA CYS A 43 14.14 -29.54 -2.62
C CYS A 43 13.01 -29.16 -3.60
N ARG A 44 12.69 -29.98 -4.61
CA ARG A 44 11.68 -29.61 -5.63
C ARG A 44 10.26 -30.07 -5.30
N ARG A 45 10.12 -31.21 -4.63
CA ARG A 45 8.82 -31.91 -4.49
C ARG A 45 8.33 -31.99 -3.05
N ASP A 46 9.20 -31.86 -2.05
CA ASP A 46 8.78 -31.99 -0.65
C ASP A 46 8.02 -30.75 -0.19
N GLN A 47 6.72 -30.91 0.07
CA GLN A 47 5.84 -29.84 0.55
C GLN A 47 6.21 -29.38 1.97
N ARG A 48 6.77 -30.26 2.81
CA ARG A 48 7.17 -29.94 4.19
C ARG A 48 8.30 -28.91 4.20
N LEU A 49 9.27 -29.05 3.30
CA LEU A 49 10.36 -28.07 3.14
C LEU A 49 9.79 -26.67 2.87
N TRP A 50 9.01 -26.55 1.80
CA TRP A 50 8.48 -25.26 1.37
C TRP A 50 7.46 -24.69 2.37
N PHE A 51 6.68 -25.54 3.04
CA PHE A 51 5.85 -25.11 4.16
C PHE A 51 6.69 -24.50 5.28
N SER A 52 7.75 -25.17 5.73
CA SER A 52 8.65 -24.66 6.75
C SER A 52 9.31 -23.35 6.33
N MET A 53 9.72 -23.22 5.07
CA MET A 53 10.26 -21.97 4.53
C MET A 53 9.22 -20.83 4.58
N CYS A 54 7.99 -21.08 4.13
CA CYS A 54 6.91 -20.10 4.19
C CYS A 54 6.58 -19.71 5.64
N HIS A 55 6.42 -20.70 6.52
CA HIS A 55 6.06 -20.48 7.92
C HIS A 55 7.14 -19.73 8.69
N ARG A 56 8.41 -19.98 8.42
CA ARG A 56 9.52 -19.24 9.05
C ARG A 56 9.51 -17.76 8.69
N ARG A 57 9.17 -17.42 7.44
CA ARG A 57 9.23 -16.04 6.94
C ARG A 57 7.94 -15.25 7.21
N TRP A 58 6.78 -15.87 7.00
CA TRP A 58 5.48 -15.19 7.07
C TRP A 58 4.48 -15.82 8.06
N GLY A 59 4.84 -16.91 8.76
CA GLY A 59 3.90 -17.61 9.65
C GLY A 59 3.44 -16.81 10.87
N SER A 60 4.17 -15.76 11.26
CA SER A 60 3.74 -14.80 12.29
C SER A 60 2.79 -13.72 11.75
N GLN A 61 2.69 -13.57 10.43
CA GLN A 61 1.94 -12.52 9.76
C GLN A 61 0.67 -13.06 9.08
N THR A 62 0.69 -14.32 8.62
CA THR A 62 -0.40 -14.94 7.87
C THR A 62 -0.48 -16.46 8.10
N LEU A 63 -1.65 -17.06 7.85
CA LEU A 63 -1.91 -18.49 8.02
C LEU A 63 -1.60 -19.26 6.74
N ILE A 64 -0.35 -19.73 6.64
CA ILE A 64 0.21 -20.42 5.46
C ILE A 64 -0.68 -21.55 4.91
N ASN A 65 -1.34 -22.31 5.80
CA ASN A 65 -2.18 -23.44 5.42
C ASN A 65 -3.56 -23.06 4.87
N LYS A 66 -3.99 -21.79 4.99
CA LYS A 66 -5.29 -21.32 4.49
C LYS A 66 -5.22 -20.73 3.08
N TRP A 67 -4.04 -20.30 2.63
CA TRP A 67 -3.85 -19.75 1.28
C TRP A 67 -4.25 -20.76 0.19
N GLY A 68 -4.88 -20.30 -0.90
CA GLY A 68 -5.32 -21.19 -2.00
C GLY A 68 -6.29 -22.27 -1.55
N SER A 69 -7.12 -21.99 -0.54
CA SER A 69 -8.01 -22.95 0.12
C SER A 69 -7.28 -24.18 0.66
N GLY A 70 -6.01 -24.02 1.04
CA GLY A 70 -5.13 -25.09 1.52
C GLY A 70 -4.67 -26.08 0.45
N ARG A 71 -4.97 -25.82 -0.84
CA ARG A 71 -4.65 -26.73 -1.96
C ARG A 71 -3.48 -26.26 -2.81
N ILE A 72 -3.00 -25.03 -2.61
CA ILE A 72 -1.85 -24.51 -3.34
C ILE A 72 -0.55 -25.20 -2.90
N SER A 73 0.34 -25.50 -3.84
CA SER A 73 1.67 -25.99 -3.50
C SER A 73 2.47 -24.91 -2.75
N TYR A 74 3.10 -25.26 -1.62
CA TYR A 74 3.84 -24.29 -0.82
C TYR A 74 5.02 -23.67 -1.56
N ARG A 75 5.61 -24.38 -2.53
CA ARG A 75 6.65 -23.83 -3.41
C ARG A 75 6.14 -22.66 -4.25
N ARG A 76 4.91 -22.78 -4.78
CA ARG A 76 4.28 -21.70 -5.53
C ARG A 76 3.85 -20.57 -4.60
N LEU A 77 3.29 -20.91 -3.45
CA LEU A 77 2.94 -19.94 -2.42
C LEU A 77 4.14 -19.11 -1.99
N TYR A 78 5.31 -19.73 -1.77
CA TYR A 78 6.54 -19.01 -1.40
C TYR A 78 6.86 -17.88 -2.38
N ARG A 79 6.78 -18.16 -3.70
CA ARG A 79 7.08 -17.15 -4.73
C ARG A 79 6.06 -16.01 -4.71
N ILE A 80 4.78 -16.34 -4.52
CA ILE A 80 3.71 -15.34 -4.47
C ILE A 80 3.87 -14.46 -3.22
N LEU A 81 4.11 -15.06 -2.04
CA LEU A 81 4.31 -14.32 -0.80
C LEU A 81 5.58 -13.45 -0.84
N ASP A 82 6.64 -13.92 -1.50
CA ASP A 82 7.86 -13.15 -1.73
C ASP A 82 7.61 -11.90 -2.60
N GLU A 83 6.84 -12.05 -3.68
CA GLU A 83 6.41 -10.90 -4.50
C GLU A 83 5.52 -9.93 -3.70
N TYR A 84 4.61 -10.49 -2.89
CA TYR A 84 3.64 -9.75 -2.10
C TYR A 84 4.23 -9.06 -0.86
N GLU A 85 5.35 -9.54 -0.32
CA GLU A 85 6.04 -8.89 0.79
C GLU A 85 6.45 -7.46 0.44
N ASN A 86 6.82 -7.22 -0.82
CA ASN A 86 7.14 -5.89 -1.31
C ASN A 86 5.92 -4.96 -1.33
N LEU A 87 4.70 -5.47 -1.31
CA LEU A 87 3.48 -4.68 -1.26
C LEU A 87 3.21 -4.11 0.14
N ILE A 88 3.69 -4.75 1.19
CA ILE A 88 3.33 -4.39 2.57
C ILE A 88 3.88 -3.02 2.96
N GLY A 89 3.07 -2.23 3.67
CA GLY A 89 3.41 -0.89 4.15
C GLY A 89 2.62 0.22 3.45
N PHE A 90 3.19 1.43 3.42
CA PHE A 90 2.51 2.64 2.95
C PHE A 90 2.78 2.96 1.48
N TRP A 91 1.74 3.43 0.81
CA TRP A 91 1.74 3.79 -0.60
C TRP A 91 0.98 5.10 -0.78
N ARG A 92 1.40 5.89 -1.74
CA ARG A 92 0.67 7.08 -2.18
C ARG A 92 0.06 6.87 -3.55
N ARG A 93 -1.18 7.29 -3.74
CA ARG A 93 -1.80 7.36 -5.07
C ARG A 93 -1.09 8.42 -5.92
N CYS A 94 -0.91 8.14 -7.21
CA CYS A 94 -0.32 9.03 -8.20
C CYS A 94 -1.29 9.26 -9.36
N GLY A 95 -1.39 10.50 -9.86
CA GLY A 95 -2.18 10.86 -11.03
C GLY A 95 -3.00 12.14 -10.85
N ASP A 96 -2.89 13.04 -11.83
CA ASP A 96 -3.70 14.25 -11.97
C ASP A 96 -5.04 13.89 -12.62
N SER A 97 -6.02 13.53 -11.80
CA SER A 97 -7.39 13.91 -12.12
C SER A 97 -7.68 15.10 -11.22
N ALA A 98 -8.06 16.24 -11.80
CA ALA A 98 -8.57 17.40 -11.07
C ALA A 98 -9.67 16.91 -10.11
N ALA A 99 -9.26 16.65 -8.89
CA ALA A 99 -10.03 15.84 -7.97
C ALA A 99 -11.10 16.74 -7.36
N PRO A 100 -12.39 16.38 -7.44
CA PRO A 100 -13.38 17.01 -6.58
C PRO A 100 -12.98 16.78 -5.11
N ALA A 101 -13.47 17.61 -4.19
CA ALA A 101 -13.21 17.50 -2.74
C ALA A 101 -13.56 16.11 -2.12
N SER A 102 -14.13 15.20 -2.89
CA SER A 102 -14.48 13.82 -2.55
C SER A 102 -13.52 12.76 -3.11
N SER A 103 -12.33 13.13 -3.60
CA SER A 103 -11.38 12.13 -4.12
C SER A 103 -10.90 11.18 -3.02
N PRO A 104 -10.66 9.90 -3.32
CA PRO A 104 -10.17 8.94 -2.33
C PRO A 104 -8.87 9.43 -1.69
N PRO A 105 -8.65 9.14 -0.39
CA PRO A 105 -7.48 9.61 0.29
C PRO A 105 -6.22 9.09 -0.42
N PRO A 106 -5.19 9.93 -0.54
CA PRO A 106 -4.00 9.62 -1.32
C PRO A 106 -3.10 8.60 -0.61
N LEU A 107 -3.27 8.40 0.70
CA LEU A 107 -2.49 7.43 1.46
C LEU A 107 -3.22 6.08 1.55
N VAL A 108 -2.50 5.03 1.20
CA VAL A 108 -2.94 3.65 1.29
C VAL A 108 -1.95 2.84 2.13
N PHE A 109 -2.47 1.89 2.89
CA PHE A 109 -1.71 0.98 3.73
C PHE A 109 -2.06 -0.47 3.36
N PHE A 110 -1.05 -1.28 3.08
CA PHE A 110 -1.19 -2.71 2.81
C PHE A 110 -0.63 -3.54 3.94
N GLU A 111 -1.37 -4.57 4.33
CA GLU A 111 -1.00 -5.47 5.43
C GLU A 111 -1.42 -6.92 5.14
N TRP A 112 -0.81 -7.83 5.89
CA TRP A 112 -1.18 -9.24 5.84
C TRP A 112 -2.49 -9.48 6.58
N GLY A 113 -3.39 -10.21 5.92
CA GLY A 113 -4.50 -10.90 6.57
C GLY A 113 -4.18 -12.38 6.78
N PRO A 114 -5.13 -13.15 7.34
CA PRO A 114 -4.97 -14.59 7.58
C PRO A 114 -4.65 -15.41 6.32
N SER A 115 -5.19 -15.06 5.16
CA SER A 115 -4.93 -15.77 3.89
C SER A 115 -5.07 -14.88 2.66
N TYR A 116 -4.83 -13.58 2.85
CA TYR A 116 -4.97 -12.53 1.85
C TYR A 116 -4.08 -11.34 2.25
N ILE A 117 -3.97 -10.35 1.37
CA ILE A 117 -3.50 -9.00 1.69
C ILE A 117 -4.67 -8.04 1.64
N ALA A 118 -4.79 -7.17 2.63
CA ALA A 118 -5.73 -6.06 2.63
C ALA A 118 -5.01 -4.75 2.29
N GLY A 119 -5.54 -4.01 1.33
CA GLY A 119 -5.27 -2.60 1.11
C GLY A 119 -6.36 -1.77 1.78
N SER A 120 -5.94 -0.80 2.58
CA SER A 120 -6.82 0.15 3.27
C SER A 120 -6.45 1.58 2.94
N ARG A 121 -7.45 2.40 2.66
CA ARG A 121 -7.35 3.86 2.56
C ARG A 121 -7.18 4.44 3.97
N VAL A 122 -6.21 5.32 4.15
CA VAL A 122 -5.91 5.95 5.44
C VAL A 122 -6.21 7.43 5.34
N SER A 123 -7.09 7.93 6.20
CA SER A 123 -7.46 9.35 6.25
C SER A 123 -7.51 9.88 7.68
N PRO A 124 -7.32 11.19 7.88
CA PRO A 124 -7.60 11.85 9.14
C PRO A 124 -9.04 11.59 9.64
N SER A 125 -9.22 11.43 10.95
CA SER A 125 -10.53 11.53 11.59
C SER A 125 -11.03 12.98 11.55
N LYS A 126 -12.37 13.16 11.62
CA LYS A 126 -12.97 14.48 11.82
C LYS A 126 -12.96 14.91 13.29
N ASN A 127 -12.69 13.97 14.19
CA ASN A 127 -12.50 14.26 15.60
C ASN A 127 -11.15 14.98 15.71
N LYS A 128 -11.14 16.15 16.36
CA LYS A 128 -9.99 17.07 16.46
C LYS A 128 -8.85 16.47 17.32
N GLY A 129 -8.23 15.40 16.83
CA GLY A 129 -7.15 14.67 17.50
C GLY A 129 -6.32 13.81 16.54
N TYR A 130 -5.49 12.92 17.09
CA TYR A 130 -4.54 12.09 16.32
C TYR A 130 -5.16 10.85 15.67
N GLU A 131 -6.47 10.68 15.75
CA GLU A 131 -7.20 9.52 15.25
C GLU A 131 -7.14 9.42 13.72
N VAL A 132 -6.94 8.20 13.22
CA VAL A 132 -6.94 7.87 11.79
C VAL A 132 -8.06 6.91 11.46
N ILE A 133 -8.73 7.14 10.34
CA ILE A 133 -9.72 6.23 9.78
C ILE A 133 -9.00 5.31 8.81
N LYS A 134 -9.14 4.01 9.03
CA LYS A 134 -8.66 2.96 8.15
C LYS A 134 -9.85 2.32 7.45
N LYS A 135 -9.93 2.49 6.13
CA LYS A 135 -11.05 1.99 5.33
C LYS A 135 -10.56 0.95 4.30
N PRO A 136 -10.81 -0.35 4.51
CA PRO A 136 -10.50 -1.38 3.53
C PRO A 136 -11.12 -1.07 2.16
N PHE A 137 -10.38 -1.37 1.09
CA PHE A 137 -10.87 -1.15 -0.28
C PHE A 137 -10.36 -2.19 -1.28
N LEU A 138 -9.30 -2.93 -0.96
CA LEU A 138 -8.70 -3.91 -1.85
C LEU A 138 -8.34 -5.17 -1.07
N TRP A 139 -8.69 -6.33 -1.62
CA TRP A 139 -8.30 -7.63 -1.08
C TRP A 139 -7.62 -8.45 -2.16
N MET A 140 -6.47 -9.00 -1.83
CA MET A 140 -5.66 -9.80 -2.73
C MET A 140 -5.45 -11.18 -2.14
N SER A 141 -6.02 -12.20 -2.77
CA SER A 141 -5.85 -13.59 -2.39
C SER A 141 -5.38 -14.40 -3.59
N VAL A 142 -5.26 -15.70 -3.38
CA VAL A 142 -4.75 -16.63 -4.40
C VAL A 142 -5.68 -17.83 -4.43
N ALA A 143 -6.08 -18.26 -5.62
CA ALA A 143 -6.87 -19.47 -5.83
C ALA A 143 -6.02 -20.75 -5.64
N SER A 144 -6.68 -21.90 -5.55
CA SER A 144 -6.00 -23.20 -5.41
C SER A 144 -5.02 -23.52 -6.55
N ASN A 145 -5.34 -23.06 -7.75
CA ASN A 145 -4.49 -23.16 -8.94
C ASN A 145 -3.33 -22.14 -8.95
N GLY A 146 -3.23 -21.27 -7.94
CA GLY A 146 -2.22 -20.23 -7.81
C GLY A 146 -2.45 -18.98 -8.66
N GLU A 147 -3.65 -18.77 -9.20
CA GLU A 147 -4.04 -17.52 -9.86
C GLU A 147 -4.39 -16.45 -8.83
N ALA A 148 -4.09 -15.19 -9.15
CA ALA A 148 -4.43 -14.06 -8.29
C ALA A 148 -5.94 -13.79 -8.32
N MET A 149 -6.51 -13.60 -7.13
CA MET A 149 -7.93 -13.32 -6.92
C MET A 149 -8.02 -12.01 -6.16
N ASN A 150 -8.18 -10.90 -6.89
CA ASN A 150 -8.19 -9.57 -6.30
C ASN A 150 -9.55 -8.89 -6.50
N TYR A 151 -10.03 -8.26 -5.43
CA TYR A 151 -11.33 -7.63 -5.36
C TYR A 151 -11.21 -6.23 -4.79
N LEU A 152 -11.88 -5.27 -5.42
CA LEU A 152 -11.86 -3.87 -5.08
C LEU A 152 -13.27 -3.39 -4.72
N ASP A 153 -13.40 -2.72 -3.58
CA ASP A 153 -14.57 -1.93 -3.23
C ASP A 153 -14.30 -0.45 -3.53
N ALA A 154 -14.90 0.04 -4.62
CA ALA A 154 -14.77 1.44 -5.01
C ALA A 154 -15.41 2.40 -3.99
N ASP A 155 -16.57 2.02 -3.44
CA ASP A 155 -17.40 2.86 -2.56
C ASP A 155 -17.02 2.72 -1.07
N GLY A 156 -16.30 1.66 -0.72
CA GLY A 156 -15.94 1.33 0.67
C GLY A 156 -17.19 1.08 1.52
N LYS A 157 -18.22 0.43 0.98
CA LYS A 157 -19.44 0.07 1.71
C LYS A 157 -19.40 -1.37 2.21
N PHE A 158 -18.46 -2.16 1.70
CA PHE A 158 -18.34 -3.56 1.97
C PHE A 158 -17.64 -3.79 3.30
N VAL A 159 -18.30 -4.55 4.19
CA VAL A 159 -17.74 -5.00 5.46
C VAL A 159 -17.46 -6.49 5.30
N LEU A 160 -16.18 -6.88 5.38
CA LEU A 160 -15.80 -8.28 5.33
C LEU A 160 -16.08 -8.98 6.66
N ASN A 161 -16.74 -10.13 6.60
CA ASN A 161 -16.68 -11.12 7.67
C ASN A 161 -15.62 -12.18 7.31
N GLU A 162 -14.91 -12.72 8.32
CA GLU A 162 -13.84 -13.72 8.12
C GLU A 162 -14.33 -15.00 7.41
N GLU A 163 -15.62 -15.31 7.49
CA GLU A 163 -16.24 -16.49 6.88
C GLU A 163 -16.42 -16.36 5.35
N ASP A 164 -16.53 -15.13 4.83
CA ASP A 164 -16.78 -14.84 3.41
C ASP A 164 -15.56 -15.09 2.51
N LEU A 165 -14.37 -15.27 3.11
CA LEU A 165 -13.08 -15.45 2.41
C LEU A 165 -12.62 -16.90 2.34
N ILE A 166 -13.32 -17.82 2.99
CA ILE A 166 -12.96 -19.26 3.07
C ILE A 166 -13.63 -20.06 1.95
N GLY A 167 -14.80 -19.60 1.48
CA GLY A 167 -15.47 -20.10 0.27
C GLY A 167 -15.10 -19.21 -0.91
N GLU A 168 -15.02 -19.80 -2.11
CA GLU A 168 -14.88 -19.06 -3.35
C GLU A 168 -15.84 -17.86 -3.35
N LEU A 169 -15.32 -16.66 -3.63
CA LEU A 169 -16.04 -15.38 -3.62
C LEU A 169 -17.16 -15.29 -4.68
N GLU A 170 -17.69 -16.43 -5.15
CA GLU A 170 -18.77 -16.55 -6.12
C GLU A 170 -20.06 -15.85 -5.65
N PHE A 171 -20.22 -15.62 -4.34
CA PHE A 171 -21.42 -14.99 -3.77
C PHE A 171 -21.34 -13.46 -3.62
N VAL A 172 -20.18 -12.83 -3.87
CA VAL A 172 -19.95 -11.38 -3.59
C VAL A 172 -19.64 -10.57 -4.86
N GLU A 173 -19.63 -11.21 -6.04
CA GLU A 173 -19.34 -10.56 -7.34
C GLU A 173 -20.25 -9.36 -7.68
N ASN A 174 -21.40 -9.19 -7.00
CA ASN A 174 -22.34 -8.11 -7.30
C ASN A 174 -21.95 -6.75 -6.70
N GLU A 175 -21.07 -6.69 -5.70
CA GLU A 175 -20.67 -5.42 -5.05
C GLU A 175 -19.17 -5.10 -5.22
N LEU A 176 -18.33 -6.11 -5.45
CA LEU A 176 -16.88 -5.94 -5.59
C LEU A 176 -16.44 -6.04 -7.05
N ILE A 177 -15.50 -5.17 -7.44
CA ILE A 177 -14.92 -5.14 -8.78
C ILE A 177 -13.70 -6.06 -8.79
N ARG A 178 -13.67 -7.03 -9.72
CA ARG A 178 -12.46 -7.85 -9.91
C ARG A 178 -11.37 -7.00 -10.55
N VAL A 179 -10.17 -7.03 -9.98
CA VAL A 179 -9.05 -6.21 -10.45
C VAL A 179 -7.79 -7.03 -10.69
N ASN A 180 -6.92 -6.53 -11.58
CA ASN A 180 -5.55 -6.97 -11.71
C ASN A 180 -4.65 -5.99 -10.96
N VAL A 181 -3.65 -6.53 -10.27
CA VAL A 181 -2.63 -5.77 -9.57
C VAL A 181 -1.29 -6.06 -10.25
N GLY A 182 -0.79 -5.08 -10.99
CA GLY A 182 0.47 -5.16 -11.72
C GLY A 182 1.59 -4.43 -10.98
N PHE A 183 2.73 -5.08 -10.83
CA PHE A 183 3.94 -4.49 -10.26
C PHE A 183 4.83 -3.91 -11.37
N ILE A 184 5.17 -2.63 -11.26
CA ILE A 184 6.14 -1.94 -12.12
C ILE A 184 7.39 -1.68 -11.27
N GLY A 185 8.37 -2.59 -11.39
CA GLY A 185 9.52 -2.59 -10.47
C GLY A 185 9.08 -2.87 -9.02
N GLU A 186 9.82 -2.33 -8.05
CA GLU A 186 9.59 -2.58 -6.62
C GLU A 186 8.78 -1.49 -5.90
N SER A 187 8.58 -0.34 -6.57
CA SER A 187 8.06 0.88 -5.93
C SER A 187 6.80 1.43 -6.60
N HIS A 188 6.27 0.77 -7.62
CA HIS A 188 5.07 1.21 -8.33
C HIS A 188 4.12 0.03 -8.56
N VAL A 189 2.87 0.21 -8.17
CA VAL A 189 1.79 -0.75 -8.39
C VAL A 189 0.67 -0.07 -9.19
N VAL A 190 0.09 -0.83 -10.11
CA VAL A 190 -1.05 -0.42 -10.92
C VAL A 190 -2.22 -1.35 -10.62
N VAL A 191 -3.36 -0.77 -10.29
CA VAL A 191 -4.62 -1.50 -10.09
C VAL A 191 -5.52 -1.16 -11.26
N GLU A 192 -6.02 -2.17 -11.95
CA GLU A 192 -6.89 -2.02 -13.11
C GLU A 192 -8.06 -3.02 -13.07
N GLU A 193 -9.20 -2.63 -13.60
CA GLU A 193 -10.37 -3.51 -13.69
C GLU A 193 -10.07 -4.71 -14.58
N ASN A 194 -10.29 -5.92 -14.04
CA ASN A 194 -10.16 -7.16 -14.81
C ASN A 194 -11.42 -7.35 -15.66
N LEU A 195 -11.39 -6.78 -16.85
CA LEU A 195 -12.50 -6.85 -17.82
C LEU A 195 -12.66 -8.22 -18.49
N GLY A 196 -12.02 -9.28 -17.97
CA GLY A 196 -12.07 -10.67 -18.42
C GLY A 196 -12.57 -10.84 -19.84
N PHE A 197 -11.66 -10.98 -20.82
CA PHE A 197 -12.05 -11.23 -22.22
C PHE A 197 -13.20 -12.25 -22.23
N PRO A 198 -14.37 -11.92 -22.79
CA PRO A 198 -15.48 -12.84 -22.77
C PRO A 198 -14.97 -14.11 -23.46
N ASN A 199 -14.92 -15.20 -22.69
CA ASN A 199 -14.64 -16.52 -23.20
C ASN A 199 -15.64 -16.77 -24.33
N PHE A 200 -15.25 -16.50 -25.58
CA PHE A 200 -15.83 -17.19 -26.72
C PHE A 200 -15.63 -18.64 -26.36
N LYS A 201 -16.75 -19.29 -26.04
CA LYS A 201 -16.84 -20.71 -25.73
C LYS A 201 -15.79 -21.42 -26.57
N ARG A 202 -14.85 -22.06 -25.88
CA ARG A 202 -13.88 -23.02 -26.39
C ARG A 202 -14.49 -23.69 -27.62
N GLY A 203 -14.11 -23.19 -28.80
CA GLY A 203 -14.49 -23.80 -30.05
C GLY A 203 -13.88 -25.19 -29.98
N GLU A 204 -14.74 -26.19 -30.03
CA GLU A 204 -14.33 -27.54 -30.38
C GLU A 204 -13.37 -27.45 -31.56
N GLU A 205 -12.29 -28.20 -31.46
CA GLU A 205 -11.26 -28.37 -32.48
C GLU A 205 -11.91 -28.46 -33.86
N LEU A 206 -11.84 -27.38 -34.65
CA LEU A 206 -12.09 -27.47 -36.08
C LEU A 206 -10.75 -27.63 -36.76
N GLU A 207 -10.39 -28.89 -36.89
CA GLU A 207 -9.42 -29.40 -37.85
C GLU A 207 -9.64 -28.68 -39.21
N ASN A 208 -8.58 -28.03 -39.70
CA ASN A 208 -8.57 -27.35 -40.99
C ASN A 208 -8.79 -28.37 -42.12
N VAL A 209 -10.04 -28.58 -42.53
CA VAL A 209 -10.38 -29.27 -43.76
C VAL A 209 -11.00 -28.26 -44.72
N TYR A 210 -10.25 -27.95 -45.78
CA TYR A 210 -10.72 -27.20 -46.93
C TYR A 210 -11.90 -27.94 -47.59
N GLY A 211 -13.10 -27.36 -47.54
CA GLY A 211 -14.28 -27.82 -48.29
C GLY A 211 -15.54 -27.04 -47.89
N SER A 212 -16.21 -26.43 -48.88
CA SER A 212 -17.50 -25.69 -48.90
C SER A 212 -18.24 -25.31 -47.60
N PRO A 213 -18.78 -24.07 -47.47
CA PRO A 213 -19.41 -23.62 -46.22
C PRO A 213 -20.64 -24.48 -45.83
N PRO A 214 -20.85 -24.75 -44.54
CA PRO A 214 -21.97 -25.56 -44.07
C PRO A 214 -23.33 -24.88 -44.33
N ASP A 215 -24.33 -25.66 -44.72
CA ASP A 215 -25.72 -25.23 -45.02
C ASP A 215 -26.34 -24.30 -43.95
N LYS A 216 -25.92 -24.43 -42.69
CA LYS A 216 -26.42 -23.56 -41.59
C LYS A 216 -26.07 -22.08 -41.79
N LEU A 217 -24.88 -21.77 -42.31
CA LEU A 217 -24.46 -20.41 -42.62
C LEU A 217 -25.26 -19.84 -43.79
N VAL A 218 -25.58 -20.68 -44.78
CA VAL A 218 -26.42 -20.29 -45.93
C VAL A 218 -27.85 -20.01 -45.46
N THR A 219 -28.40 -20.83 -44.57
CA THR A 219 -29.73 -20.62 -43.98
C THR A 219 -29.80 -19.36 -43.13
N GLU A 220 -28.78 -19.07 -42.31
CA GLU A 220 -28.69 -17.82 -41.54
C GLU A 220 -28.57 -16.60 -42.44
N ILE A 221 -27.79 -16.68 -43.52
CA ILE A 221 -27.65 -15.61 -44.50
C ILE A 221 -28.98 -15.38 -45.24
N TYR A 222 -29.66 -16.43 -45.70
CA TYR A 222 -30.97 -16.34 -46.34
C TYR A 222 -32.03 -15.77 -45.38
N GLN A 223 -32.02 -16.18 -44.11
CA GLN A 223 -32.96 -15.68 -43.11
C GLN A 223 -32.65 -14.22 -42.73
N TYR A 224 -31.38 -13.83 -42.71
CA TYR A 224 -30.92 -12.45 -42.52
C TYR A 224 -31.40 -11.53 -43.66
N PHE A 225 -31.36 -11.99 -44.91
CA PHE A 225 -31.84 -11.23 -46.07
C PHE A 225 -33.37 -11.26 -46.21
N ALA A 226 -34.03 -12.38 -45.89
CA ALA A 226 -35.50 -12.50 -45.93
C ALA A 226 -36.19 -11.58 -44.90
N ASN A 227 -35.54 -11.31 -43.76
CA ASN A 227 -36.07 -10.43 -42.72
C ASN A 227 -35.91 -8.93 -43.02
N ARG A 228 -35.22 -8.54 -44.11
CA ARG A 228 -35.07 -7.12 -44.50
C ARG A 228 -36.22 -6.57 -45.33
N THR A 229 -37.09 -7.41 -45.88
CA THR A 229 -38.21 -6.99 -46.76
C THR A 229 -39.52 -6.70 -46.03
N SER A 230 -39.54 -6.70 -44.69
CA SER A 230 -40.78 -6.52 -43.91
C SER A 230 -40.79 -5.16 -43.18
N PRO A 231 -41.64 -4.19 -43.55
CA PRO A 231 -41.61 -2.84 -42.98
C PRO A 231 -42.40 -2.73 -41.67
N THR A 232 -42.18 -3.58 -40.65
CA THR A 232 -42.92 -3.48 -39.37
C THR A 232 -42.35 -4.33 -38.21
N SER A 233 -41.06 -4.23 -37.87
CA SER A 233 -40.57 -4.85 -36.60
C SER A 233 -39.26 -4.28 -36.03
N ASN A 234 -39.02 -2.97 -36.15
CA ASN A 234 -37.76 -2.35 -35.68
C ASN A 234 -37.81 -1.79 -34.24
N GLY A 235 -38.87 -2.08 -33.47
CA GLY A 235 -39.02 -1.58 -32.09
C GLY A 235 -38.22 -2.38 -31.05
N VAL A 236 -38.13 -3.70 -31.20
CA VAL A 236 -37.62 -4.60 -30.15
C VAL A 236 -36.09 -4.70 -30.19
N SER A 237 -35.48 -4.83 -31.38
CA SER A 237 -34.01 -4.88 -31.53
C SER A 237 -33.33 -3.56 -31.14
N ARG A 238 -33.98 -2.42 -31.44
CA ARG A 238 -33.51 -1.08 -31.05
C ARG A 238 -33.65 -0.85 -29.54
N ARG A 239 -34.71 -1.39 -28.91
CA ARG A 239 -34.86 -1.40 -27.43
C ARG A 239 -33.87 -2.33 -26.76
N GLN A 240 -33.52 -3.47 -27.36
CA GLN A 240 -32.52 -4.39 -26.81
C GLN A 240 -31.11 -3.79 -26.89
N ARG A 241 -30.72 -3.22 -28.03
CA ARG A 241 -29.45 -2.47 -28.15
C ARG A 241 -29.38 -1.26 -27.24
N ARG A 242 -30.50 -0.58 -26.99
CA ARG A 242 -30.57 0.53 -26.04
C ARG A 242 -30.47 0.04 -24.59
N ARG A 243 -31.09 -1.08 -24.24
CA ARG A 243 -30.95 -1.73 -22.92
C ARG A 243 -29.54 -2.31 -22.68
N GLU A 244 -28.88 -2.83 -23.71
CA GLU A 244 -27.47 -3.26 -23.64
C GLU A 244 -26.51 -2.06 -23.51
N LYS A 245 -26.73 -0.98 -24.27
CA LYS A 245 -25.97 0.29 -24.08
C LYS A 245 -26.27 0.97 -22.75
N GLU A 246 -27.48 0.87 -22.23
CA GLU A 246 -27.85 1.39 -20.90
C GLU A 246 -27.28 0.51 -19.77
N ARG A 247 -27.11 -0.81 -20.00
CA ARG A 247 -26.36 -1.69 -19.08
C ARG A 247 -24.86 -1.42 -19.12
N GLN A 248 -24.26 -1.24 -20.30
CA GLN A 248 -22.85 -0.86 -20.47
C GLN A 248 -22.58 0.58 -19.98
N GLY A 249 -23.55 1.48 -20.08
CA GLY A 249 -23.45 2.84 -19.52
C GLY A 249 -23.63 2.89 -18.00
N LYS A 250 -24.14 1.83 -17.37
CA LYS A 250 -24.26 1.68 -15.91
C LYS A 250 -23.01 1.10 -15.26
N MET A 251 -22.24 0.27 -15.98
CA MET A 251 -20.89 -0.12 -15.59
C MET A 251 -19.93 1.01 -16.03
N ARG A 252 -19.88 2.09 -15.24
CA ARG A 252 -18.77 3.04 -15.35
C ARG A 252 -17.49 2.23 -15.18
N LYS A 253 -16.74 2.07 -16.27
CA LYS A 253 -15.39 1.48 -16.25
C LYS A 253 -14.60 2.16 -15.12
N TRP A 254 -14.10 1.38 -14.18
CA TRP A 254 -13.35 1.94 -13.07
C TRP A 254 -12.00 2.45 -13.59
N GLU A 255 -11.61 3.64 -13.15
CA GLU A 255 -10.37 4.29 -13.60
C GLU A 255 -9.17 3.60 -12.96
N THR A 256 -8.17 3.24 -13.78
CA THR A 256 -6.90 2.67 -13.33
C THR A 256 -6.25 3.56 -12.27
N GLU A 257 -5.89 2.97 -11.13
CA GLU A 257 -5.19 3.67 -10.05
C GLU A 257 -3.72 3.26 -10.00
N HIS A 258 -2.85 4.26 -9.84
CA HIS A 258 -1.41 4.08 -9.70
C HIS A 258 -0.99 4.40 -8.28
N PHE A 259 -0.15 3.55 -7.70
CA PHE A 259 0.36 3.70 -6.35
C PHE A 259 1.88 3.63 -6.33
N VAL A 260 2.51 4.60 -5.65
CA VAL A 260 3.96 4.67 -5.47
C VAL A 260 4.29 4.38 -4.00
N LYS A 261 5.22 3.45 -3.76
CA LYS A 261 5.62 3.04 -2.41
C LYS A 261 6.23 4.20 -1.66
N ILE A 262 5.80 4.42 -0.43
CA ILE A 262 6.48 5.29 0.52
C ILE A 262 7.57 4.45 1.19
N VAL A 263 8.77 4.53 0.62
CA VAL A 263 9.95 3.94 1.22
C VAL A 263 10.32 4.69 2.51
N ASN A 264 11.03 4.01 3.42
CA ASN A 264 11.55 4.64 4.64
C ASN A 264 10.48 5.28 5.53
N CYS A 265 9.32 4.61 5.69
CA CYS A 265 8.19 5.09 6.49
C CYS A 265 8.39 5.09 8.01
N SER A 266 9.53 4.62 8.51
CA SER A 266 9.85 4.56 9.94
C SER A 266 11.25 5.10 10.25
N PRO A 267 11.45 5.70 11.43
CA PRO A 267 12.75 6.13 11.91
C PRO A 267 13.78 5.02 11.99
N LYS A 268 15.04 5.41 11.82
CA LYS A 268 16.21 4.56 12.07
C LYS A 268 17.15 5.28 13.03
N PRO A 269 17.98 4.58 13.82
CA PRO A 269 18.92 5.23 14.74
C PRO A 269 19.83 6.28 14.07
N ALA A 270 20.26 6.03 12.83
CA ALA A 270 21.08 6.97 12.05
C ALA A 270 20.27 8.09 11.36
N ARG A 271 18.94 7.95 11.26
CA ARG A 271 18.01 8.88 10.61
C ARG A 271 16.74 8.99 11.46
N PRO A 272 16.82 9.62 12.63
CA PRO A 272 15.79 9.60 13.69
C PRO A 272 14.49 10.29 13.27
N LEU A 273 14.59 11.37 12.48
CA LEU A 273 13.42 12.12 12.01
C LEU A 273 12.76 11.49 10.77
N GLN A 274 13.39 10.49 10.14
CA GLN A 274 12.93 9.94 8.87
C GLN A 274 11.65 9.14 9.09
N GLY A 275 10.62 9.35 8.28
CA GLY A 275 9.42 8.52 8.39
C GLY A 275 8.16 9.19 7.89
N LEU A 276 7.08 8.42 8.00
CA LEU A 276 5.73 8.91 7.85
C LEU A 276 5.17 9.22 9.25
N TRP A 277 4.68 10.43 9.40
CA TRP A 277 4.27 11.03 10.66
C TRP A 277 2.87 11.63 10.51
N LYS A 278 2.21 11.90 11.64
CA LYS A 278 0.95 12.62 11.70
C LYS A 278 1.06 13.77 12.70
N GLY A 279 0.51 14.93 12.36
CA GLY A 279 0.60 16.15 13.15
C GLY A 279 -0.67 16.98 13.06
N ILE A 280 -1.04 17.66 14.14
CA ILE A 280 -2.23 18.53 14.20
C ILE A 280 -1.84 19.93 13.72
N CYS A 281 -2.60 20.44 12.76
CA CYS A 281 -2.40 21.76 12.16
C CYS A 281 -3.12 22.86 12.95
N ASP A 282 -2.85 24.11 12.58
CA ASP A 282 -3.43 25.32 13.17
C ASP A 282 -4.97 25.35 13.09
N ASP A 283 -5.55 24.79 12.04
CA ASP A 283 -7.00 24.60 11.87
C ASP A 283 -7.57 23.43 12.70
N MET A 284 -6.75 22.79 13.53
CA MET A 284 -7.04 21.60 14.33
C MET A 284 -7.39 20.36 13.49
N SER A 285 -7.03 20.36 12.20
CA SER A 285 -7.09 19.17 11.36
C SER A 285 -5.82 18.31 11.55
N LEU A 286 -5.97 17.00 11.37
CA LEU A 286 -4.82 16.09 11.37
C LEU A 286 -4.31 15.93 9.95
N ASP A 287 -3.00 16.08 9.78
CA ASP A 287 -2.33 15.88 8.50
C ASP A 287 -1.23 14.82 8.57
N PHE A 288 -0.89 14.28 7.41
CA PHE A 288 0.19 13.32 7.26
C PHE A 288 1.42 13.97 6.65
N TYR A 289 2.59 13.63 7.18
CA TYR A 289 3.86 14.26 6.83
C TYR A 289 4.90 13.20 6.55
N LEU A 290 5.67 13.39 5.50
CA LEU A 290 6.77 12.52 5.14
C LEU A 290 8.08 13.28 5.24
N VAL A 291 8.93 12.84 6.17
CA VAL A 291 10.26 13.39 6.40
C VAL A 291 11.27 12.45 5.76
N SER A 292 12.08 12.99 4.85
CA SER A 292 13.11 12.25 4.13
C SER A 292 14.46 12.92 4.27
N TYR A 293 15.50 12.10 4.40
CA TYR A 293 16.89 12.52 4.33
C TYR A 293 17.34 12.38 2.88
N ASP A 294 17.95 13.43 2.33
CA ASP A 294 18.53 13.39 0.99
C ASP A 294 19.96 12.82 1.02
N ASP A 295 20.52 12.58 -0.18
CA ASP A 295 21.86 12.00 -0.34
C ASP A 295 23.00 12.98 -0.04
N VAL A 296 22.70 14.29 0.03
CA VAL A 296 23.65 15.35 0.36
C VAL A 296 23.70 15.59 1.88
N GLY A 297 22.88 14.86 2.64
CA GLY A 297 22.81 14.98 4.08
C GLY A 297 21.94 16.15 4.54
N GLY A 298 20.89 16.49 3.81
CA GLY A 298 19.81 17.36 4.26
C GLY A 298 18.56 16.59 4.68
N ILE A 299 17.61 17.30 5.29
CA ILE A 299 16.26 16.81 5.59
C ILE A 299 15.25 17.69 4.90
N ALA A 300 14.21 17.07 4.35
CA ALA A 300 13.02 17.75 3.84
C ALA A 300 11.76 17.07 4.37
N CYS A 301 10.78 17.87 4.77
CA CYS A 301 9.44 17.41 5.14
C CYS A 301 8.42 17.86 4.10
N ARG A 302 7.46 16.99 3.77
CA ARG A 302 6.37 17.30 2.85
C ARG A 302 5.05 16.76 3.39
N LYS A 303 3.97 17.47 3.14
CA LYS A 303 2.62 16.98 3.41
C LYS A 303 2.27 15.85 2.43
N VAL A 304 1.69 14.78 2.93
CA VAL A 304 1.20 13.66 2.14
C VAL A 304 -0.28 13.87 1.90
N GLY A 305 -0.62 14.30 0.68
CA GLY A 305 -1.99 14.28 0.21
C GLY A 305 -2.63 15.60 -0.19
N ASP A 306 -1.87 16.69 -0.27
CA ASP A 306 -2.34 17.91 -0.90
C ASP A 306 -2.46 17.73 -2.42
N SER A 307 -3.62 17.29 -2.90
CA SER A 307 -4.00 17.26 -4.32
C SER A 307 -4.77 18.51 -4.77
N ASN A 308 -5.09 19.44 -3.87
CA ASN A 308 -6.00 20.56 -4.16
C ASN A 308 -5.33 21.82 -4.72
N ARG A 309 -4.01 21.84 -4.96
CA ARG A 309 -3.33 23.04 -5.51
C ARG A 309 -2.29 22.68 -6.58
N PRO A 310 -2.60 22.91 -7.87
CA PRO A 310 -1.77 22.49 -9.00
C PRO A 310 -0.41 23.21 -9.13
N LEU A 311 -0.03 24.08 -8.21
CA LEU A 311 1.20 24.89 -8.29
C LEU A 311 2.11 24.80 -7.04
N THR A 312 1.73 24.04 -6.01
CA THR A 312 2.49 23.92 -4.73
C THR A 312 2.90 22.48 -4.37
N CYS A 313 2.52 21.48 -5.17
CA CYS A 313 2.52 20.04 -4.86
C CYS A 313 3.87 19.37 -4.50
N HIS A 314 5.01 20.07 -4.61
CA HIS A 314 6.33 19.47 -4.38
C HIS A 314 7.27 20.29 -3.50
N ALA A 315 6.84 21.47 -3.02
CA ALA A 315 7.65 22.25 -2.11
C ALA A 315 7.66 21.58 -0.73
N PRO A 316 8.84 21.43 -0.10
CA PRO A 316 8.89 20.98 1.29
C PRO A 316 8.17 21.99 2.19
N ILE A 317 7.59 21.54 3.31
CA ILE A 317 7.09 22.44 4.36
C ILE A 317 8.28 23.12 5.04
N PHE A 318 9.26 22.29 5.39
CA PHE A 318 10.55 22.72 5.88
C PHE A 318 11.67 21.90 5.26
N TRP A 319 12.86 22.49 5.24
CA TRP A 319 14.08 21.81 4.84
C TRP A 319 15.26 22.35 5.63
N THR A 320 16.33 21.56 5.67
CA THR A 320 17.65 21.99 6.13
C THR A 320 18.72 21.17 5.45
N SER A 321 19.81 21.82 5.04
CA SER A 321 21.03 21.15 4.58
C SER A 321 22.02 20.89 5.71
N ASN A 322 21.71 21.35 6.93
CA ASN A 322 22.56 21.19 8.09
C ASN A 322 21.89 20.26 9.11
N LEU A 323 22.54 19.13 9.41
CA LEU A 323 22.07 18.12 10.37
C LEU A 323 22.78 18.20 11.73
N THR A 324 23.51 19.27 12.00
CA THR A 324 24.13 19.45 13.31
C THR A 324 23.05 19.73 14.35
N PHE A 325 22.69 18.69 15.09
CA PHE A 325 21.83 18.82 16.25
C PHE A 325 22.55 19.62 17.34
N ILE A 326 21.80 20.52 17.96
CA ILE A 326 22.18 21.19 19.19
C ILE A 326 21.63 20.30 20.31
N GLU A 327 22.51 19.83 21.19
CA GLU A 327 22.13 18.98 22.33
C GLU A 327 21.78 19.84 23.55
N SER A 328 20.89 19.35 24.41
CA SER A 328 20.59 19.97 25.69
C SER A 328 21.82 19.98 26.63
N PRO A 329 22.06 21.02 27.45
CA PRO A 329 21.21 22.19 27.69
C PRO A 329 21.31 23.26 26.59
N PHE A 330 20.18 23.89 26.27
CA PHE A 330 20.09 24.94 25.26
C PHE A 330 20.49 26.31 25.81
N SER A 331 20.68 27.27 24.90
CA SER A 331 20.86 28.67 25.29
C SER A 331 19.55 29.24 25.89
N PRO A 332 19.62 30.24 26.79
CA PRO A 332 18.42 30.87 27.36
C PRO A 332 17.45 31.42 26.30
N GLU A 333 17.98 31.87 25.16
CA GLU A 333 17.19 32.34 24.02
C GLU A 333 16.39 31.20 23.38
N GLU A 334 17.01 30.05 23.13
CA GLU A 334 16.37 28.87 22.52
C GLU A 334 15.38 28.20 23.50
N ASP A 335 15.70 28.16 24.79
CA ASP A 335 14.76 27.72 25.83
C ASP A 335 13.53 28.62 25.87
N ARG A 336 13.71 29.95 25.80
CA ARG A 336 12.57 30.88 25.75
C ARG A 336 11.75 30.68 24.49
N ILE A 337 12.40 30.48 23.35
CA ILE A 337 11.76 30.18 22.07
C ILE A 337 10.85 28.95 22.24
N TYR A 338 11.34 27.84 22.75
CA TYR A 338 10.52 26.65 22.97
C TYR A 338 9.38 26.89 23.98
N ASN A 339 9.72 27.37 25.18
CA ASN A 339 8.78 27.48 26.31
C ASN A 339 7.67 28.54 26.12
N CYS A 340 7.84 29.49 25.19
CA CYS A 340 6.82 30.49 24.90
C CYS A 340 5.80 30.05 23.85
N ARG A 341 5.92 28.85 23.27
CA ARG A 341 5.00 28.37 22.22
C ARG A 341 3.94 27.42 22.76
N LEU A 342 2.79 27.43 22.07
CA LEU A 342 1.68 26.52 22.31
C LEU A 342 1.90 25.21 21.54
N HIS A 343 1.83 24.07 22.24
CA HIS A 343 1.76 22.77 21.58
C HIS A 343 0.34 22.54 21.04
N LEU A 344 0.21 22.25 19.75
CA LEU A 344 -1.09 21.91 19.15
C LEU A 344 -1.48 20.48 19.55
N SER A 345 -2.34 20.38 20.56
CA SER A 345 -2.82 19.12 21.11
C SER A 345 -4.35 19.01 21.06
N PRO A 346 -4.90 17.77 21.03
CA PRO A 346 -6.34 17.57 21.20
C PRO A 346 -6.79 18.10 22.57
N HIS A 347 -7.98 18.70 22.65
CA HIS A 347 -8.54 19.33 23.87
C HIS A 347 -8.86 18.37 25.05
N ALA A 348 -8.16 17.23 25.19
CA ALA A 348 -8.41 16.24 26.25
C ALA A 348 -7.16 15.57 26.86
N GLU A 349 -5.93 15.87 26.42
CA GLU A 349 -4.71 15.28 27.00
C GLU A 349 -4.01 16.28 27.93
N GLU A 350 -4.58 16.55 29.11
CA GLU A 350 -3.99 17.46 30.13
C GLU A 350 -2.84 16.82 30.96
N ASP A 351 -2.35 15.62 30.63
CA ASP A 351 -1.50 14.83 31.54
C ASP A 351 -0.19 14.23 30.92
N GLN A 352 0.44 14.87 29.93
CA GLN A 352 1.70 14.39 29.31
C GLN A 352 2.92 15.32 29.54
N SER A 353 3.06 15.87 30.75
CA SER A 353 4.14 16.83 31.09
C SER A 353 5.58 16.33 30.84
N ASP A 354 5.83 15.01 30.87
CA ASP A 354 7.19 14.45 30.69
C ASP A 354 7.52 14.06 29.23
N ASP A 355 6.53 14.02 28.34
CA ASP A 355 6.70 13.51 26.97
C ASP A 355 7.29 14.57 26.01
N HIS A 356 7.31 15.83 26.45
CA HIS A 356 7.79 17.00 25.70
C HIS A 356 9.18 17.48 26.16
N ALA A 357 9.92 16.66 26.90
CA ALA A 357 11.30 16.97 27.27
C ALA A 357 12.21 16.93 26.02
N VAL A 358 12.67 18.11 25.59
CA VAL A 358 13.52 18.25 24.40
C VAL A 358 14.93 17.74 24.71
N SER A 359 15.35 16.72 23.98
CA SER A 359 16.70 16.15 24.06
C SER A 359 17.67 16.93 23.18
N ARG A 360 17.24 17.23 21.95
CA ARG A 360 18.05 17.95 20.96
C ARG A 360 17.19 18.75 20.00
N MET A 361 17.82 19.71 19.34
CA MET A 361 17.16 20.67 18.47
C MET A 361 17.89 20.80 17.14
N LEU A 362 17.14 21.06 16.07
CA LEU A 362 17.69 21.30 14.74
C LEU A 362 17.10 22.58 14.13
N CYS A 363 17.94 23.43 13.55
CA CYS A 363 17.48 24.60 12.82
C CYS A 363 17.01 24.21 11.41
N ILE A 364 15.85 24.74 11.02
CA ILE A 364 15.22 24.50 9.72
C ILE A 364 14.80 25.81 9.08
N ASN A 365 14.58 25.76 7.76
CA ASN A 365 14.00 26.86 7.01
C ASN A 365 12.67 26.42 6.39
N SER A 366 11.72 27.34 6.33
CA SER A 366 10.47 27.17 5.61
C SER A 366 10.71 27.27 4.11
N SER A 367 9.92 26.54 3.32
CA SER A 367 9.95 26.66 1.86
C SER A 367 8.83 27.54 1.30
N TYR A 368 8.07 28.23 2.15
CA TYR A 368 7.02 29.17 1.71
C TYR A 368 7.54 30.28 0.76
N ASP A 369 8.83 30.63 0.85
CA ASP A 369 9.49 31.62 -0.01
C ASP A 369 9.70 31.16 -1.47
N LEU A 370 9.61 29.85 -1.76
CA LEU A 370 9.81 29.32 -3.12
C LEU A 370 8.53 29.35 -3.98
N VAL A 371 7.38 29.72 -3.42
CA VAL A 371 6.06 29.48 -4.05
C VAL A 371 5.18 30.72 -4.19
N ILE A 372 5.61 31.91 -3.75
CA ILE A 372 4.86 33.16 -3.94
C ILE A 372 5.60 34.06 -4.94
N PRO A 373 5.16 34.14 -6.22
CA PRO A 373 5.80 34.97 -7.24
C PRO A 373 5.83 36.47 -6.89
N ASP A 374 4.87 36.96 -6.11
CA ASP A 374 4.69 38.39 -5.81
C ASP A 374 5.49 38.88 -4.59
N LEU A 375 6.24 38.00 -3.91
CA LEU A 375 7.15 38.37 -2.80
C LEU A 375 8.63 38.35 -3.20
N VAL A 376 8.94 38.11 -4.47
CA VAL A 376 10.29 38.28 -5.01
C VAL A 376 10.61 39.78 -5.08
N GLY A 377 10.99 40.35 -3.93
CA GLY A 377 11.49 41.72 -3.88
C GLY A 377 11.39 42.47 -2.56
N THR A 378 10.61 42.04 -1.55
CA THR A 378 10.23 42.99 -0.48
C THR A 378 10.36 42.57 0.99
N THR A 379 10.73 41.34 1.36
CA THR A 379 11.05 41.06 2.79
C THR A 379 12.19 40.07 2.94
N ALA A 380 13.42 40.55 2.76
CA ALA A 380 14.63 39.88 3.21
C ALA A 380 14.78 39.97 4.74
N ASN A 381 13.86 39.38 5.50
CA ASN A 381 14.01 39.23 6.95
C ASN A 381 14.11 37.74 7.29
N PRO A 382 15.32 37.20 7.56
CA PRO A 382 15.56 35.76 7.76
C PRO A 382 14.71 35.15 8.88
N LEU A 383 14.28 35.98 9.85
CA LEU A 383 13.38 35.59 10.94
C LEU A 383 11.98 35.13 10.50
N HIS A 384 11.55 35.44 9.27
CA HIS A 384 10.21 35.05 8.77
C HIS A 384 10.18 33.63 8.17
N VAL A 385 11.35 33.03 7.96
CA VAL A 385 11.53 31.74 7.28
C VAL A 385 12.18 30.72 8.19
N GLU A 386 12.90 31.16 9.22
CA GLU A 386 13.60 30.29 10.15
C GLU A 386 12.62 29.54 11.09
N GLY A 387 12.98 28.31 11.44
CA GLY A 387 12.25 27.48 12.39
C GLY A 387 13.15 26.50 13.14
N ARG A 388 12.52 25.67 13.96
CA ARG A 388 13.17 24.63 14.76
C ARG A 388 12.42 23.31 14.64
N ILE A 389 13.18 22.23 14.75
CA ILE A 389 12.70 20.91 15.12
C ILE A 389 13.19 20.65 16.55
N TRP A 390 12.29 20.25 17.42
CA TRP A 390 12.59 19.82 18.80
C TRP A 390 12.36 18.32 18.90
N GLU A 391 13.42 17.55 19.08
CA GLU A 391 13.31 16.11 19.26
C GLU A 391 13.14 15.79 20.74
N TYR A 392 12.12 14.98 21.02
CA TYR A 392 11.73 14.58 22.36
C TYR A 392 12.39 13.27 22.77
N GLY A 393 12.51 13.04 24.08
CA GLY A 393 13.15 11.83 24.63
C GLY A 393 12.47 10.51 24.24
N ASN A 394 11.19 10.57 23.85
CA ASN A 394 10.42 9.40 23.39
C ASN A 394 10.69 9.00 21.91
N GLY A 395 11.51 9.76 21.18
CA GLY A 395 11.83 9.54 19.76
C GLY A 395 10.84 10.14 18.77
N THR A 396 9.86 10.91 19.25
CA THR A 396 9.02 11.80 18.44
C THR A 396 9.62 13.22 18.43
N PHE A 397 9.02 14.14 17.69
CA PHE A 397 9.52 15.51 17.61
C PHE A 397 8.39 16.50 17.33
N GLY A 398 8.61 17.76 17.65
CA GLY A 398 7.79 18.87 17.19
C GLY A 398 8.55 19.75 16.22
N PHE A 399 7.85 20.49 15.38
CA PHE A 399 8.46 21.55 14.59
C PHE A 399 7.61 22.83 14.63
N GLY A 400 8.27 23.97 14.45
CA GLY A 400 7.62 25.27 14.43
C GLY A 400 8.51 26.33 13.80
N PHE A 401 7.90 27.33 13.15
CA PHE A 401 8.63 28.47 12.60
C PHE A 401 8.64 29.63 13.60
N LEU A 402 9.66 30.48 13.51
CA LEU A 402 9.84 31.57 14.48
C LEU A 402 8.72 32.62 14.42
N ARG A 403 8.07 32.75 13.25
CA ARG A 403 6.90 33.62 13.04
C ARG A 403 5.62 33.12 13.70
N ASP A 404 5.56 31.81 13.98
CA ASP A 404 4.38 31.14 14.52
C ASP A 404 4.55 30.98 16.05
N ASP A 405 3.45 31.09 16.78
CA ASP A 405 3.40 30.96 18.24
C ASP A 405 3.06 29.53 18.70
N TYR A 406 3.08 28.57 17.78
CA TYR A 406 2.72 27.18 18.04
C TYR A 406 3.76 26.17 17.53
N ILE A 407 3.66 24.94 18.05
CA ILE A 407 4.45 23.77 17.68
C ILE A 407 3.51 22.70 17.16
N ILE A 408 3.81 22.14 15.98
CA ILE A 408 3.15 20.95 15.46
C ILE A 408 3.92 19.74 15.98
N ASP A 409 3.30 19.02 16.92
CA ASP A 409 3.84 17.77 17.45
C ASP A 409 3.61 16.62 16.47
N MET A 410 4.66 15.85 16.19
CA MET A 410 4.68 14.79 15.19
C MET A 410 4.64 13.43 15.87
N LYS A 411 3.50 12.75 15.79
CA LYS A 411 3.33 11.38 16.29
C LYS A 411 3.55 10.36 15.17
N HIS A 412 3.98 9.16 15.54
CA HIS A 412 4.11 8.05 14.58
C HIS A 412 2.74 7.68 13.99
N ILE A 413 2.69 7.45 12.68
CA ILE A 413 1.47 6.93 12.05
C ILE A 413 1.30 5.42 12.29
N ALA A 414 2.41 4.68 12.40
CA ALA A 414 2.43 3.24 12.58
C ALA A 414 3.64 2.82 13.41
N LYS A 415 3.49 1.72 14.16
CA LYS A 415 4.56 1.08 14.93
C LYS A 415 4.48 -0.43 14.70
N ASN A 416 5.63 -1.08 14.47
CA ASN A 416 5.71 -2.52 14.21
C ASN A 416 4.79 -3.03 13.09
N GLY A 417 4.56 -2.20 12.05
CA GLY A 417 3.69 -2.56 10.93
C GLY A 417 2.19 -2.48 11.24
N GLN A 418 1.78 -1.83 12.33
CA GLN A 418 0.38 -1.58 12.67
C GLN A 418 0.11 -0.07 12.76
N LEU A 419 -1.03 0.37 12.23
CA LEU A 419 -1.49 1.75 12.31
C LEU A 419 -1.86 2.12 13.76
N LEU A 420 -1.45 3.30 14.20
CA LEU A 420 -1.74 3.84 15.53
C LEU A 420 -2.98 4.73 15.51
N ASP A 421 -3.74 4.73 16.62
CA ASP A 421 -4.96 5.52 16.84
C ASP A 421 -6.02 5.29 15.74
N THR A 422 -6.16 4.03 15.32
CA THR A 422 -7.17 3.67 14.32
C THR A 422 -8.54 3.60 14.97
N ILE A 423 -9.52 4.33 14.42
CA ILE A 423 -10.93 4.22 14.79
C ILE A 423 -11.69 3.42 13.73
N GLU A 424 -12.64 2.60 14.18
CA GLU A 424 -13.54 1.90 13.27
C GLU A 424 -14.62 2.86 12.75
N THR A 425 -15.01 2.70 11.49
CA THR A 425 -16.07 3.53 10.87
C THR A 425 -17.46 3.33 11.50
N SER A 426 -17.60 2.41 12.45
CA SER A 426 -18.81 2.13 13.24
C SER A 426 -19.20 3.29 14.16
N ASP A 427 -18.25 4.16 14.52
CA ASP A 427 -18.40 5.19 15.57
C ASP A 427 -18.47 6.64 15.03
N VAL A 428 -18.90 6.83 13.77
CA VAL A 428 -19.10 8.17 13.16
C VAL A 428 -20.55 8.45 12.82
#